data_AF-A0A957XV67-F1
#
_entry.id   AF-A0A957XV67-F1
#
_cell.length_a   1.000
_cell.length_b   1.000
_cell.length_c   1.000
_cell.angle_alpha   90.00
_cell.angle_beta   90.00
_cell.angle_gamma   90.00
#
_symmetry.space_group_name_H-M   'P 1'
#
loop_
_entity.id
_entity.type
_entity.pdbx_description
1 polymer ?
#
loop_
_entity_poly.entity_id
_entity_poly.type
_entity_poly.pdbx_seq_one_letter_code
_entity_poly.pdbx_strand_id
1 'polypeptide(L)'
;MPAPRPLVRRHLTVLAIYTILSLLLTLPLALRLTTHVPGDGIDDPALAWNLWWIKHSLIDRQINPFASQWMFYPVGINLAFYTLTVWNGLLSIPLQSAFSVVVASNLLLLSSFVLGGYGAYLLCLEVLRSVGDTRNSQQRLIVDGAAFLGGLLYAFSSSKLFYASLGQFNIASSQWIPFAVLYTLRSVRPRASLREPLLAALFILLQSYAELTYAAFLGIFVALVAVWQLAQLFWPADRDAPRQLRQDLVQLLRNLALIAVVFVAGLTPILANMLPDMHAEGDFLVEGGGFADVFSADLAGYALPTQLHPLLGNIVVRASDDSALQPDGTQWQVNKGQHLTLGILGLGLAIAGAWTHRRRRWTWFWVAAAAVFFLLTLGPSVRWMGHDTGIPGLFRLLQNLPFLKGNRYPSRFSVMLLVSVA
;
A
#
# COMPACT_ATOMS: atom_id res chain seq x y z
N MET A 1 -32.34 -14.31 -19.96
CA MET A 1 -31.37 -13.20 -19.79
C MET A 1 -30.27 -13.36 -20.82
N PRO A 2 -29.91 -12.33 -21.60
CA PRO A 2 -28.80 -12.44 -22.56
C PRO A 2 -27.49 -12.72 -21.82
N ALA A 3 -26.66 -13.62 -22.37
CA ALA A 3 -25.37 -13.95 -21.77
C ALA A 3 -24.48 -12.69 -21.69
N PRO A 4 -23.75 -12.47 -20.57
CA PRO A 4 -22.89 -11.31 -20.44
C PRO A 4 -21.82 -11.32 -21.54
N ARG A 5 -21.50 -10.12 -22.06
CA ARG A 5 -20.43 -9.93 -23.03
C ARG A 5 -19.12 -10.56 -22.51
N PRO A 6 -18.29 -11.17 -23.36
CA PRO A 6 -17.12 -11.96 -22.93
C PRO A 6 -16.13 -11.19 -22.04
N LEU A 7 -16.04 -9.86 -22.18
CA LEU A 7 -15.21 -9.01 -21.32
C LEU A 7 -15.79 -8.91 -19.89
N VAL A 8 -17.10 -8.73 -19.75
CA VAL A 8 -17.79 -8.67 -18.45
C VAL A 8 -17.62 -9.98 -17.71
N ARG A 9 -17.79 -11.11 -18.42
CA ARG A 9 -17.59 -12.44 -17.84
C ARG A 9 -16.18 -12.60 -17.25
N ARG A 10 -15.14 -12.11 -17.92
CA ARG A 10 -13.75 -12.17 -17.43
C ARG A 10 -13.55 -11.41 -16.12
N HIS A 11 -13.99 -10.15 -16.07
CA HIS A 11 -13.86 -9.35 -14.85
C HIS A 11 -14.61 -9.97 -13.67
N LEU A 12 -15.82 -10.49 -13.91
CA LEU A 12 -16.59 -11.22 -12.90
C LEU A 12 -15.86 -12.49 -12.43
N THR A 13 -15.24 -13.25 -13.34
CA THR A 13 -14.43 -14.42 -12.97
C THR A 13 -13.24 -14.04 -12.10
N VAL A 14 -12.49 -12.99 -12.45
CA VAL A 14 -11.35 -12.52 -11.64
C VAL A 14 -11.82 -12.09 -10.23
N LEU A 15 -12.89 -11.29 -10.15
CA LEU A 15 -13.48 -10.87 -8.88
C LEU A 15 -13.97 -12.06 -8.04
N ALA A 16 -14.63 -13.03 -8.66
CA ALA A 16 -15.11 -14.23 -7.98
C ALA A 16 -13.95 -15.06 -7.41
N ILE A 17 -12.88 -15.27 -8.19
CA ILE A 17 -11.71 -16.02 -7.71
C ILE A 17 -11.01 -15.27 -6.57
N TYR A 18 -10.78 -13.97 -6.69
CA TYR A 18 -10.19 -13.20 -5.59
C TYR A 18 -11.07 -13.16 -4.35
N THR A 19 -12.41 -13.16 -4.50
CA THR A 19 -13.33 -13.29 -3.36
C THR A 19 -13.18 -14.64 -2.68
N ILE A 20 -13.18 -15.74 -3.46
CA ILE A 20 -12.99 -17.09 -2.93
C ILE A 20 -11.63 -17.20 -2.21
N LEU A 21 -10.54 -16.72 -2.82
CA LEU A 21 -9.22 -16.74 -2.20
C LEU A 21 -9.18 -15.89 -0.92
N SER A 22 -9.83 -14.72 -0.91
CA SER A 22 -9.92 -13.89 0.29
C SER A 22 -10.65 -14.61 1.42
N LEU A 23 -11.71 -15.35 1.14
CA LEU A 23 -12.42 -16.12 2.15
C LEU A 23 -11.59 -17.32 2.65
N LEU A 24 -10.92 -18.03 1.74
CA LEU A 24 -10.13 -19.22 2.06
C LEU A 24 -8.86 -18.87 2.86
N LEU A 25 -8.11 -17.86 2.42
CA LEU A 25 -6.84 -17.47 3.04
C LEU A 25 -7.01 -16.68 4.34
N THR A 26 -8.23 -16.28 4.67
CA THR A 26 -8.55 -15.66 5.96
C THR A 26 -9.26 -16.62 6.91
N LEU A 27 -9.41 -17.91 6.56
CA LEU A 27 -9.99 -18.89 7.49
C LEU A 27 -9.23 -18.89 8.84
N PRO A 28 -9.94 -18.97 9.99
CA PRO A 28 -11.37 -19.26 10.13
C PRO A 28 -12.30 -18.02 10.09
N LEU A 29 -11.83 -16.83 9.69
CA LEU A 29 -12.61 -15.58 9.73
C LEU A 29 -13.98 -15.70 9.07
N ALA A 30 -14.03 -16.27 7.86
CA ALA A 30 -15.28 -16.43 7.12
C ALA A 30 -16.34 -17.24 7.89
N LEU A 31 -15.92 -18.14 8.79
CA LEU A 31 -16.80 -18.96 9.64
C LEU A 31 -17.18 -18.25 10.96
N ARG A 32 -16.49 -17.16 11.30
CA ARG A 32 -16.65 -16.39 12.55
C ARG A 32 -16.95 -14.91 12.29
N LEU A 33 -17.49 -14.60 11.10
CA LEU A 33 -17.64 -13.25 10.56
C LEU A 33 -18.42 -12.28 11.47
N THR A 34 -19.33 -12.80 12.31
CA THR A 34 -20.18 -11.99 13.19
C THR A 34 -19.64 -11.84 14.60
N THR A 35 -18.66 -12.66 15.01
CA THR A 35 -18.22 -12.77 16.41
C THR A 35 -16.76 -12.43 16.64
N HIS A 36 -15.90 -12.51 15.61
CA HIS A 36 -14.46 -12.27 15.75
C HIS A 36 -13.97 -11.31 14.67
N VAL A 37 -12.95 -10.52 14.99
CA VAL A 37 -12.13 -9.78 14.03
C VAL A 37 -10.74 -10.44 13.97
N PRO A 38 -10.02 -10.39 12.82
CA PRO A 38 -8.63 -10.86 12.75
C PRO A 38 -7.73 -9.96 13.59
N GLY A 39 -6.81 -10.58 14.31
CA GLY A 39 -5.86 -9.88 15.16
C GLY A 39 -5.33 -10.75 16.27
N ASP A 40 -4.33 -10.21 16.98
CA ASP A 40 -3.75 -10.79 18.19
C ASP A 40 -4.27 -10.09 19.46
N GLY A 41 -5.21 -9.15 19.32
CA GLY A 41 -5.81 -8.38 20.41
C GLY A 41 -5.12 -7.05 20.68
N ILE A 42 -4.02 -6.72 19.99
CA ILE A 42 -3.27 -5.48 20.22
C ILE A 42 -3.89 -4.31 19.45
N ASP A 43 -3.91 -4.38 18.11
CA ASP A 43 -4.34 -3.27 17.25
C ASP A 43 -5.82 -3.38 16.83
N ASP A 44 -6.36 -4.60 16.72
CA ASP A 44 -7.72 -4.85 16.21
C ASP A 44 -8.84 -4.18 17.03
N PRO A 45 -8.81 -4.11 18.38
CA PRO A 45 -9.88 -3.47 19.13
C PRO A 45 -9.91 -1.95 18.88
N ALA A 46 -8.73 -1.32 18.81
CA ALA A 46 -8.61 0.12 18.58
C ALA A 46 -9.09 0.49 17.17
N LEU A 47 -8.70 -0.29 16.16
CA LEU A 47 -9.15 -0.05 14.79
C LEU A 47 -10.66 -0.35 14.61
N ALA A 48 -11.22 -1.33 15.32
CA ALA A 48 -12.66 -1.53 15.34
C ALA A 48 -13.39 -0.36 16.02
N TRP A 49 -12.84 0.17 17.12
CA TRP A 49 -13.34 1.37 17.78
C TRP A 49 -13.35 2.57 16.83
N ASN A 50 -12.35 2.72 15.96
CA ASN A 50 -12.31 3.80 14.96
C ASN A 50 -13.51 3.79 14.02
N LEU A 51 -13.87 2.61 13.51
CA LEU A 51 -15.03 2.45 12.63
C LEU A 51 -16.30 2.88 13.36
N TRP A 52 -16.48 2.41 14.59
CA TRP A 52 -17.60 2.79 15.44
C TRP A 52 -17.62 4.30 15.71
N TRP A 53 -16.48 4.87 16.09
CA TRP A 53 -16.34 6.28 16.43
C TRP A 53 -16.69 7.19 15.26
N ILE A 54 -16.30 6.86 14.03
CA ILE A 54 -16.65 7.64 12.84
C ILE A 54 -18.17 7.67 12.64
N LYS A 55 -18.86 6.53 12.77
CA LYS A 55 -20.34 6.51 12.74
C LYS A 55 -20.92 7.32 13.90
N HIS A 56 -20.44 7.07 15.11
CA HIS A 56 -20.96 7.70 16.32
C HIS A 56 -20.83 9.22 16.27
N SER A 57 -19.64 9.73 15.94
CA SER A 57 -19.35 11.16 15.83
C SER A 57 -20.13 11.82 14.71
N LEU A 58 -20.12 11.28 13.49
CA LEU A 58 -20.74 11.95 12.34
C LEU A 58 -22.26 11.78 12.26
N ILE A 59 -22.78 10.62 12.64
CA ILE A 59 -24.20 10.27 12.47
C ILE A 59 -24.96 10.42 13.79
N ASP A 60 -24.49 9.77 14.85
CA ASP A 60 -25.27 9.67 16.09
C ASP A 60 -25.15 10.96 16.94
N ARG A 61 -24.02 11.67 16.85
CA ARG A 61 -23.73 12.88 17.66
C ARG A 61 -23.54 14.17 16.86
N GLN A 62 -23.25 14.06 15.56
CA GLN A 62 -22.99 15.20 14.66
C GLN A 62 -21.88 16.15 15.16
N ILE A 63 -20.80 15.57 15.68
CA ILE A 63 -19.61 16.28 16.16
C ILE A 63 -18.41 16.05 15.25
N ASN A 64 -17.38 16.89 15.42
CA ASN A 64 -16.11 16.72 14.72
C ASN A 64 -15.49 15.34 15.04
N PRO A 65 -15.27 14.45 14.04
CA PRO A 65 -14.72 13.12 14.28
C PRO A 65 -13.26 13.16 14.77
N PHE A 66 -12.55 14.28 14.59
CA PHE A 66 -11.16 14.42 15.00
C PHE A 66 -11.01 14.83 16.47
N ALA A 67 -12.08 15.11 17.22
CA ALA A 67 -11.99 15.49 18.62
C ALA A 67 -12.66 14.45 19.52
N SER A 68 -11.90 13.83 20.43
CA SER A 68 -12.45 12.85 21.38
C SER A 68 -12.11 13.20 22.83
N GLN A 69 -13.11 13.14 23.69
CA GLN A 69 -13.00 13.31 25.15
C GLN A 69 -13.04 11.97 25.90
N TRP A 70 -13.16 10.86 25.17
CA TRP A 70 -13.31 9.51 25.74
C TRP A 70 -11.95 8.86 25.99
N MET A 71 -10.92 9.32 25.27
CA MET A 71 -9.53 8.94 25.48
C MET A 71 -8.80 10.08 26.17
N PHE A 72 -7.90 9.76 27.10
CA PHE A 72 -7.12 10.73 27.87
C PHE A 72 -7.98 11.74 28.65
N TYR A 73 -9.14 11.32 29.18
CA TYR A 73 -9.96 12.18 30.05
C TYR A 73 -9.16 12.65 31.29
N PRO A 74 -9.26 13.93 31.72
CA PRO A 74 -10.15 14.99 31.22
C PRO A 74 -9.57 15.87 30.10
N VAL A 75 -8.41 15.53 29.55
CA VAL A 75 -7.71 16.35 28.53
C VAL A 75 -8.33 16.13 27.15
N GLY A 76 -8.63 14.88 26.80
CA GLY A 76 -9.06 14.49 25.46
C GLY A 76 -7.88 14.29 24.51
N ILE A 77 -8.18 14.04 23.24
CA ILE A 77 -7.19 13.85 22.18
C ILE A 77 -7.69 14.36 20.83
N ASN A 78 -6.77 14.95 20.06
CA ASN A 78 -6.95 15.24 18.65
C ASN A 78 -6.63 13.99 17.81
N LEU A 79 -7.68 13.34 17.31
CA LEU A 79 -7.58 12.14 16.49
C LEU A 79 -7.07 12.39 15.08
N ALA A 80 -6.79 13.63 14.66
CA ALA A 80 -6.13 13.91 13.39
C ALA A 80 -4.66 13.43 13.37
N PHE A 81 -4.01 13.30 14.53
CA PHE A 81 -2.68 12.69 14.69
C PHE A 81 -2.73 11.20 15.03
N TYR A 82 -3.94 10.66 15.20
CA TYR A 82 -4.19 9.27 15.51
C TYR A 82 -4.54 8.50 14.21
N THR A 83 -4.28 7.19 14.19
CA THR A 83 -4.58 6.32 13.04
C THR A 83 -6.08 6.05 12.89
N LEU A 84 -6.89 7.08 12.59
CA LEU A 84 -8.34 7.01 12.64
C LEU A 84 -8.98 6.21 11.49
N THR A 85 -8.27 6.03 10.36
CA THR A 85 -8.78 5.30 9.18
C THR A 85 -10.11 5.85 8.62
N VAL A 86 -10.22 7.17 8.51
CA VAL A 86 -11.46 7.91 8.22
C VAL A 86 -12.26 7.32 7.04
N TRP A 87 -11.59 6.94 5.94
CA TRP A 87 -12.30 6.35 4.79
C TRP A 87 -12.92 4.99 5.10
N ASN A 88 -12.21 4.12 5.83
CA ASN A 88 -12.76 2.84 6.27
C ASN A 88 -13.93 3.06 7.23
N GLY A 89 -13.82 4.04 8.13
CA GLY A 89 -14.92 4.47 9.00
C GLY A 89 -16.15 4.90 8.21
N LEU A 90 -16.00 5.75 7.19
CA LEU A 90 -17.10 6.18 6.32
C LEU A 90 -17.76 5.02 5.58
N LEU A 91 -16.98 4.12 4.99
CA LEU A 91 -17.49 2.93 4.32
C LEU A 91 -18.20 1.97 5.28
N SER A 92 -17.80 1.96 6.55
CA SER A 92 -18.42 1.11 7.57
C SER A 92 -19.80 1.59 8.03
N ILE A 93 -20.15 2.88 7.86
CA ILE A 93 -21.43 3.45 8.33
C ILE A 93 -22.66 2.64 7.86
N PRO A 94 -22.88 2.41 6.55
CA PRO A 94 -24.04 1.63 6.11
C PRO A 94 -23.99 0.18 6.59
N LEU A 95 -22.79 -0.41 6.71
CA LEU A 95 -22.62 -1.77 7.20
C LEU A 95 -22.95 -1.90 8.68
N GLN A 96 -22.54 -0.92 9.50
CA GLN A 96 -22.84 -0.86 10.92
C GLN A 96 -24.33 -0.59 11.18
N SER A 97 -25.00 0.19 10.33
CA SER A 97 -26.44 0.42 10.46
C SER A 97 -27.27 -0.82 10.13
N ALA A 98 -26.77 -1.71 9.27
CA ALA A 98 -27.43 -2.97 8.91
C ALA A 98 -26.99 -4.15 9.79
N PHE A 99 -25.78 -4.11 10.33
CA PHE A 99 -25.14 -5.23 11.04
C PHE A 99 -24.43 -4.74 12.32
N SER A 100 -23.20 -5.20 12.57
CA SER A 100 -22.36 -4.81 13.71
C SER A 100 -21.03 -4.26 13.23
N VAL A 101 -20.28 -3.59 14.13
CA VAL A 101 -18.91 -3.14 13.85
C VAL A 101 -17.97 -4.29 13.49
N VAL A 102 -18.19 -5.48 14.07
CA VAL A 102 -17.42 -6.70 13.76
C VAL A 102 -17.64 -7.11 12.31
N VAL A 103 -18.90 -7.22 11.88
CA VAL A 103 -19.23 -7.56 10.49
C VAL A 103 -18.70 -6.49 9.54
N ALA A 104 -18.85 -5.21 9.88
CA ALA A 104 -18.35 -4.12 9.06
C ALA A 104 -16.83 -4.17 8.88
N SER A 105 -16.06 -4.37 9.96
CA SER A 105 -14.61 -4.51 9.93
C SER A 105 -14.18 -5.67 9.02
N ASN A 106 -14.81 -6.84 9.20
CA ASN A 106 -14.48 -8.04 8.43
C ASN A 106 -14.78 -7.89 6.94
N LEU A 107 -15.94 -7.30 6.59
CA LEU A 107 -16.29 -7.05 5.19
C LEU A 107 -15.34 -6.05 4.54
N LEU A 108 -14.91 -5.01 5.27
CA LEU A 108 -13.94 -4.04 4.77
C LEU A 108 -12.58 -4.71 4.52
N LEU A 109 -12.08 -5.50 5.48
CA LEU A 109 -10.84 -6.26 5.31
C LEU A 109 -10.92 -7.19 4.09
N LEU A 110 -11.97 -8.03 3.98
CA LEU A 110 -12.15 -8.92 2.84
C LEU A 110 -12.23 -8.15 1.51
N SER A 111 -12.98 -7.03 1.49
CA SER A 111 -13.06 -6.16 0.31
C SER A 111 -11.69 -5.60 -0.08
N SER A 112 -10.80 -5.36 0.88
CA SER A 112 -9.45 -4.84 0.61
C SER A 112 -8.59 -5.83 -0.19
N PHE A 113 -8.77 -7.14 0.02
CA PHE A 113 -8.09 -8.18 -0.75
C PHE A 113 -8.64 -8.22 -2.17
N VAL A 114 -9.97 -8.25 -2.31
CA VAL A 114 -10.63 -8.35 -3.61
C VAL A 114 -10.36 -7.13 -4.48
N LEU A 115 -10.59 -5.93 -3.94
CA LEU A 115 -10.40 -4.67 -4.66
C LEU A 115 -8.92 -4.40 -4.94
N GLY A 116 -8.03 -4.70 -3.99
CA GLY A 116 -6.59 -4.57 -4.19
C GLY A 116 -6.08 -5.50 -5.30
N GLY A 117 -6.52 -6.77 -5.29
CA GLY A 117 -6.15 -7.75 -6.31
C GLY A 117 -6.71 -7.36 -7.68
N TYR A 118 -7.96 -6.90 -7.73
CA TYR A 118 -8.56 -6.43 -8.98
C TYR A 118 -7.87 -5.17 -9.52
N GLY A 119 -7.52 -4.22 -8.66
CA GLY A 119 -6.77 -3.02 -9.05
C GLY A 119 -5.40 -3.39 -9.62
N ALA A 120 -4.67 -4.29 -8.96
CA ALA A 120 -3.38 -4.78 -9.44
C ALA A 120 -3.51 -5.58 -10.74
N TYR A 121 -4.54 -6.42 -10.88
CA TYR A 121 -4.89 -7.07 -12.15
C TYR A 121 -5.06 -6.05 -13.28
N LEU A 122 -5.82 -4.96 -13.06
CA LEU A 122 -6.01 -3.92 -14.05
C LEU A 122 -4.72 -3.17 -14.38
N LEU A 123 -3.88 -2.91 -13.37
CA LEU A 123 -2.57 -2.30 -13.53
C LEU A 123 -1.64 -3.18 -14.39
N CYS A 124 -1.47 -4.45 -14.03
CA CYS A 124 -0.63 -5.38 -14.78
C CYS A 124 -1.16 -5.56 -16.21
N LEU A 125 -2.49 -5.62 -16.38
CA LEU A 125 -3.12 -5.70 -17.69
C LEU A 125 -2.81 -4.48 -18.55
N GLU A 126 -2.84 -3.30 -17.95
CA GLU A 126 -2.49 -2.05 -18.61
C GLU A 126 -1.03 -2.05 -19.10
N VAL A 127 -0.11 -2.46 -18.23
CA VAL A 127 1.33 -2.52 -18.54
C VAL A 127 1.61 -3.56 -19.61
N LEU A 128 1.08 -4.79 -19.47
CA LEU A 128 1.35 -5.89 -20.37
C LEU A 128 0.72 -5.70 -21.76
N ARG A 129 -0.46 -5.11 -21.85
CA ARG A 129 -1.10 -4.79 -23.14
C ARG A 129 -0.35 -3.72 -23.92
N SER A 130 0.42 -2.86 -23.26
CA SER A 130 1.28 -1.90 -23.95
C SER A 130 2.51 -2.57 -24.61
N VAL A 131 2.79 -3.83 -24.28
CA VAL A 131 3.99 -4.56 -24.72
C VAL A 131 3.65 -5.72 -25.67
N GLY A 132 2.52 -6.41 -25.48
CA GLY A 132 2.14 -7.61 -26.25
C GLY A 132 1.23 -7.33 -27.44
N ASP A 133 1.39 -8.09 -28.53
CA ASP A 133 0.41 -8.12 -29.62
C ASP A 133 -0.86 -8.86 -29.16
N THR A 134 -1.88 -8.10 -28.79
CA THR A 134 -3.15 -8.66 -28.32
C THR A 134 -4.09 -9.07 -29.46
N ARG A 135 -3.65 -9.07 -30.72
CA ARG A 135 -4.48 -9.54 -31.85
C ARG A 135 -4.66 -11.06 -31.81
N ASN A 136 -3.63 -11.80 -31.39
CA ASN A 136 -3.71 -13.25 -31.21
C ASN A 136 -4.52 -13.62 -29.95
N SER A 137 -5.44 -14.58 -30.06
CA SER A 137 -6.25 -15.09 -28.95
C SER A 137 -5.41 -15.78 -27.87
N GLN A 138 -4.36 -16.52 -28.25
CA GLN A 138 -3.46 -17.20 -27.30
C GLN A 138 -2.64 -16.20 -26.49
N GLN A 139 -2.05 -15.20 -27.15
CA GLN A 139 -1.27 -14.16 -26.46
C GLN A 139 -2.14 -13.34 -25.51
N ARG A 140 -3.40 -13.06 -25.87
CA ARG A 140 -4.36 -12.45 -24.94
C ARG A 140 -4.59 -13.27 -23.68
N LEU A 141 -4.72 -14.58 -23.81
CA LEU A 141 -4.90 -15.46 -22.65
C LEU A 141 -3.67 -15.44 -21.73
N ILE A 142 -2.47 -15.44 -22.31
CA ILE A 142 -1.21 -15.34 -21.55
C ILE A 142 -1.12 -13.99 -20.82
N VAL A 143 -1.45 -12.89 -21.48
CA VAL A 143 -1.45 -11.55 -20.87
C VAL A 143 -2.49 -11.44 -19.75
N ASP A 144 -3.71 -11.94 -19.99
CA ASP A 144 -4.77 -11.93 -18.97
C ASP A 144 -4.37 -12.82 -17.78
N GLY A 145 -3.74 -13.97 -18.01
CA GLY A 145 -3.24 -14.87 -16.97
C GLY A 145 -2.08 -14.27 -16.18
N ALA A 146 -1.11 -13.64 -16.84
CA ALA A 146 -0.01 -12.95 -16.18
C ALA A 146 -0.51 -11.77 -15.32
N ALA A 147 -1.44 -10.97 -15.84
CA ALA A 147 -2.07 -9.91 -15.07
C ALA A 147 -2.84 -10.45 -13.86
N PHE A 148 -3.52 -11.60 -14.00
CA PHE A 148 -4.21 -12.25 -12.89
C PHE A 148 -3.22 -12.71 -11.80
N LEU A 149 -2.06 -13.23 -12.19
CA LEU A 149 -1.00 -13.61 -11.25
C LEU A 149 -0.39 -12.40 -10.56
N GLY A 150 -0.18 -11.27 -11.25
CA GLY A 150 0.27 -10.01 -10.63
C GLY A 150 -0.72 -9.50 -9.59
N GLY A 151 -2.02 -9.54 -9.89
CA GLY A 151 -3.08 -9.21 -8.92
C GLY A 151 -3.10 -10.16 -7.71
N LEU A 152 -2.82 -11.45 -7.92
CA LEU A 152 -2.71 -12.44 -6.85
C LEU A 152 -1.50 -12.16 -5.95
N LEU A 153 -0.33 -11.88 -6.55
CA LEU A 153 0.90 -11.56 -5.83
C LEU A 153 0.71 -10.35 -4.92
N TYR A 154 0.08 -9.29 -5.42
CA TYR A 154 -0.17 -8.08 -4.63
C TYR A 154 -1.14 -8.33 -3.48
N ALA A 155 -2.33 -8.87 -3.79
CA ALA A 155 -3.41 -8.97 -2.81
C ALA A 155 -3.16 -10.02 -1.73
N PHE A 156 -2.57 -11.15 -2.10
CA PHE A 156 -2.42 -12.31 -1.21
C PHE A 156 -0.96 -12.57 -0.83
N SER A 157 -0.11 -11.53 -0.93
CA SER A 157 1.24 -11.59 -0.38
C SER A 157 1.20 -11.93 1.10
N SER A 158 2.23 -12.64 1.56
CA SER A 158 2.39 -12.98 2.97
C SER A 158 2.44 -11.72 3.85
N SER A 159 3.06 -10.63 3.39
CA SER A 159 3.15 -9.39 4.15
C SER A 159 1.78 -8.77 4.44
N LYS A 160 0.85 -8.77 3.47
CA LYS A 160 -0.51 -8.27 3.69
C LYS A 160 -1.32 -9.18 4.61
N LEU A 161 -1.19 -10.50 4.45
CA LEU A 161 -1.81 -11.48 5.35
C LEU A 161 -1.26 -11.35 6.79
N PHE A 162 0.03 -11.06 6.93
CA PHE A 162 0.69 -10.84 8.20
C PHE A 162 0.15 -9.60 8.92
N TYR A 163 -0.01 -8.46 8.22
CA TYR A 163 -0.66 -7.30 8.82
C TYR A 163 -2.13 -7.57 9.19
N ALA A 164 -2.85 -8.34 8.37
CA ALA A 164 -4.21 -8.75 8.71
C ALA A 164 -4.27 -9.62 9.97
N SER A 165 -3.32 -10.54 10.17
CA SER A 165 -3.29 -11.38 11.38
C SER A 165 -2.86 -10.64 12.65
N LEU A 166 -2.10 -9.55 12.50
CA LEU A 166 -1.76 -8.63 13.61
C LEU A 166 -2.92 -7.68 13.96
N GLY A 167 -4.04 -7.76 13.24
CA GLY A 167 -5.17 -6.85 13.46
C GLY A 167 -4.96 -5.48 12.84
N GLN A 168 -3.82 -5.24 12.16
CA GLN A 168 -3.48 -4.01 11.44
C GLN A 168 -4.20 -3.93 10.09
N PHE A 169 -5.53 -4.03 10.11
CA PHE A 169 -6.32 -3.99 8.88
C PHE A 169 -6.33 -2.60 8.22
N ASN A 170 -5.89 -1.54 8.90
CA ASN A 170 -5.54 -0.25 8.29
C ASN A 170 -4.42 -0.40 7.25
N ILE A 171 -3.37 -1.17 7.58
CA ILE A 171 -2.26 -1.45 6.66
C ILE A 171 -2.72 -2.42 5.58
N ALA A 172 -3.46 -3.48 5.95
CA ALA A 172 -4.04 -4.39 4.97
C ALA A 172 -5.02 -3.69 4.00
N SER A 173 -5.62 -2.57 4.40
CA SER A 173 -6.49 -1.70 3.57
C SER A 173 -5.73 -0.89 2.52
N SER A 174 -4.96 -1.57 1.68
CA SER A 174 -4.14 -1.04 0.60
C SER A 174 -4.80 -1.11 -0.79
N GLN A 175 -6.13 -1.29 -0.83
CA GLN A 175 -6.86 -1.59 -2.07
C GLN A 175 -6.83 -0.48 -3.13
N TRP A 176 -6.59 0.77 -2.72
CA TRP A 176 -6.62 1.91 -3.64
C TRP A 176 -5.26 2.18 -4.29
N ILE A 177 -4.16 1.65 -3.73
CA ILE A 177 -2.80 1.84 -4.25
C ILE A 177 -2.67 1.42 -5.72
N PRO A 178 -3.11 0.23 -6.17
CA PRO A 178 -2.92 -0.16 -7.56
C PRO A 178 -3.70 0.74 -8.53
N PHE A 179 -4.86 1.25 -8.11
CA PHE A 179 -5.61 2.22 -8.91
C PHE A 179 -4.90 3.57 -8.96
N ALA A 180 -4.38 4.07 -7.84
CA ALA A 180 -3.56 5.28 -7.79
C ALA A 180 -2.36 5.18 -8.74
N VAL A 181 -1.64 4.05 -8.71
CA VAL A 181 -0.51 3.77 -9.60
C VAL A 181 -0.94 3.70 -11.07
N LEU A 182 -2.02 2.97 -11.38
CA LEU A 182 -2.58 2.86 -12.73
C LEU A 182 -2.89 4.24 -13.34
N TYR A 183 -3.61 5.08 -12.60
CA TYR A 183 -4.02 6.39 -13.10
C TYR A 183 -2.85 7.39 -13.13
N THR A 184 -1.87 7.25 -12.23
CA THR A 184 -0.62 8.02 -12.30
C THR A 184 0.14 7.71 -13.60
N LEU A 185 0.28 6.43 -13.95
CA LEU A 185 0.94 6.02 -15.21
C LEU A 185 0.15 6.44 -16.45
N ARG A 186 -1.18 6.41 -16.41
CA ARG A 186 -2.02 6.90 -17.50
C ARG A 186 -1.90 8.42 -17.67
N SER A 187 -1.70 9.16 -16.59
CA SER A 187 -1.58 10.64 -16.63
C SER A 187 -0.33 11.12 -17.37
N VAL A 188 0.74 10.33 -17.43
CA VAL A 188 1.99 10.71 -18.12
C VAL A 188 2.05 10.26 -19.57
N ARG A 189 0.97 9.66 -20.10
CA ARG A 189 0.90 9.24 -21.50
C ARG A 189 0.76 10.44 -22.44
N PRO A 190 1.23 10.32 -23.69
CA PRO A 190 0.98 11.34 -24.70
C PRO A 190 -0.53 11.61 -24.82
N ARG A 191 -0.92 12.89 -24.75
CA ARG A 191 -2.33 13.33 -24.86
C ARG A 191 -3.25 12.73 -23.79
N ALA A 192 -2.75 12.51 -22.59
CA ALA A 192 -3.57 12.06 -21.47
C ALA A 192 -4.71 13.06 -21.17
N SER A 193 -5.92 12.53 -21.04
CA SER A 193 -7.10 13.29 -20.61
C SER A 193 -6.93 13.79 -19.17
N LEU A 194 -7.58 14.91 -18.83
CA LEU A 194 -7.63 15.42 -17.45
C LEU A 194 -8.28 14.42 -16.47
N ARG A 195 -9.09 13.48 -16.99
CA ARG A 195 -9.65 12.39 -16.19
C ARG A 195 -8.58 11.57 -15.48
N GLU A 196 -7.44 11.32 -16.12
CA GLU A 196 -6.40 10.45 -15.57
C GLU A 196 -5.74 11.02 -14.31
N PRO A 197 -5.18 12.25 -14.29
CA PRO A 197 -4.66 12.85 -13.06
C PRO A 197 -5.75 13.09 -12.00
N LEU A 198 -7.00 13.38 -12.38
CA LEU A 198 -8.10 13.50 -11.41
C LEU A 198 -8.39 12.17 -10.69
N LEU A 199 -8.41 11.06 -11.43
CA LEU A 199 -8.60 9.73 -10.84
C LEU A 199 -7.36 9.31 -10.03
N ALA A 200 -6.15 9.66 -10.46
CA ALA A 200 -4.94 9.45 -9.67
C ALA A 200 -5.05 10.17 -8.32
N ALA A 201 -5.40 11.46 -8.33
CA ALA A 201 -5.60 12.24 -7.11
C ALA A 201 -6.69 11.66 -6.20
N LEU A 202 -7.82 11.24 -6.78
CA LEU A 202 -8.90 10.58 -6.04
C LEU A 202 -8.41 9.32 -5.33
N PHE A 203 -7.75 8.40 -6.03
CA PHE A 203 -7.30 7.15 -5.41
C PHE A 203 -6.16 7.36 -4.40
N ILE A 204 -5.27 8.33 -4.63
CA ILE A 204 -4.27 8.75 -3.63
C ILE A 204 -4.97 9.27 -2.38
N LEU A 205 -6.00 10.11 -2.54
CA LEU A 205 -6.77 10.66 -1.44
C LEU A 205 -7.53 9.57 -0.66
N LEU A 206 -8.25 8.68 -1.36
CA LEU A 206 -8.96 7.56 -0.74
C LEU A 206 -8.00 6.66 0.03
N GLN A 207 -6.81 6.39 -0.52
CA GLN A 207 -5.80 5.60 0.17
C GLN A 207 -5.26 6.31 1.41
N SER A 208 -5.05 7.63 1.32
CA SER A 208 -4.54 8.45 2.43
C SER A 208 -5.54 8.59 3.57
N TYR A 209 -6.84 8.66 3.26
CA TYR A 209 -7.89 8.63 4.28
C TYR A 209 -8.12 7.23 4.87
N ALA A 210 -7.80 6.17 4.12
CA ALA A 210 -7.80 4.81 4.67
C ALA A 210 -6.63 4.61 5.64
N GLU A 211 -5.45 5.13 5.28
CA GLU A 211 -4.23 5.08 6.08
C GLU A 211 -3.24 6.17 5.62
N LEU A 212 -3.01 7.17 6.48
CA LEU A 212 -2.29 8.40 6.13
C LEU A 212 -0.82 8.15 5.77
N THR A 213 -0.21 7.10 6.33
CA THR A 213 1.19 6.75 5.98
C THR A 213 1.37 6.43 4.49
N TYR A 214 0.32 5.96 3.80
CA TYR A 214 0.38 5.69 2.36
C TYR A 214 0.42 6.95 1.48
N ALA A 215 0.07 8.12 2.01
CA ALA A 215 0.24 9.39 1.29
C ALA A 215 1.72 9.60 0.91
N ALA A 216 2.63 9.35 1.86
CA ALA A 216 4.07 9.41 1.63
C ALA A 216 4.53 8.40 0.57
N PHE A 217 4.02 7.18 0.63
CA PHE A 217 4.43 6.08 -0.24
C PHE A 217 4.05 6.36 -1.69
N LEU A 218 2.80 6.80 -1.90
CA LEU A 218 2.30 7.20 -3.21
C LEU A 218 2.94 8.49 -3.70
N GLY A 219 3.25 9.44 -2.80
CA GLY A 219 4.01 10.65 -3.14
C GLY A 219 5.40 10.33 -3.69
N ILE A 220 6.13 9.40 -3.06
CA ILE A 220 7.42 8.90 -3.56
C ILE A 220 7.23 8.23 -4.93
N PHE A 221 6.19 7.40 -5.11
CA PHE A 221 5.92 6.78 -6.41
C PHE A 221 5.63 7.80 -7.52
N VAL A 222 4.79 8.81 -7.25
CA VAL A 222 4.50 9.90 -8.18
C VAL A 222 5.79 10.66 -8.53
N ALA A 223 6.66 10.91 -7.55
CA ALA A 223 7.96 11.52 -7.78
C ALA A 223 8.86 10.65 -8.68
N LEU A 224 8.91 9.33 -8.45
CA LEU A 224 9.64 8.40 -9.32
C LEU A 224 9.11 8.43 -10.75
N VAL A 225 7.78 8.44 -10.94
CA VAL A 225 7.16 8.57 -12.27
C VAL A 225 7.52 9.89 -12.93
N ALA A 226 7.49 11.00 -12.18
CA ALA A 226 7.84 12.32 -12.68
C ALA A 226 9.30 12.39 -13.12
N VAL A 227 10.23 11.93 -12.28
CA VAL A 227 11.67 11.87 -12.58
C VAL A 227 11.93 10.97 -13.79
N TRP A 228 11.29 9.81 -13.85
CA TRP A 228 11.41 8.89 -14.97
C TRP A 228 10.89 9.50 -16.28
N GLN A 229 9.75 10.19 -16.23
CA GLN A 229 9.18 10.86 -17.39
C GLN A 229 10.11 12.00 -17.86
N LEU A 230 10.63 12.81 -16.95
CA LEU A 230 11.61 13.86 -17.27
C LEU A 230 12.87 13.26 -17.91
N ALA A 231 13.43 12.19 -17.34
CA ALA A 231 14.60 11.51 -17.92
C ALA A 231 14.33 11.00 -19.35
N GLN A 232 13.12 10.50 -19.61
CA GLN A 232 12.71 10.09 -20.97
C GLN A 232 12.56 11.25 -21.96
N LEU A 233 12.32 12.48 -21.48
CA LEU A 233 12.26 13.68 -22.32
C LEU A 233 13.66 14.09 -22.81
N PHE A 234 14.70 13.89 -21.99
CA PHE A 234 16.09 14.24 -22.30
C PHE A 234 16.88 13.11 -22.97
N TRP A 235 16.32 11.90 -23.05
CA TRP A 235 16.98 10.79 -23.73
C TRP A 235 17.04 11.05 -25.25
N PRO A 236 18.22 10.89 -25.90
CA PRO A 236 18.34 11.13 -27.33
C PRO A 236 17.42 10.20 -28.11
N ALA A 237 16.41 10.80 -28.71
CA ALA A 237 15.61 10.21 -29.76
C ALA A 237 15.56 11.28 -30.85
N ASP A 238 15.51 10.86 -32.12
CA ASP A 238 15.18 11.71 -33.28
C ASP A 238 13.79 12.32 -33.07
N ARG A 239 13.70 13.32 -32.20
CA ARG A 239 12.49 14.08 -31.92
C ARG A 239 12.54 15.29 -32.82
N ASP A 240 11.76 15.23 -33.88
CA ASP A 240 11.40 16.41 -34.63
C ASP A 240 10.74 17.44 -33.69
N ALA A 241 11.36 18.62 -33.63
CA ALA A 241 10.89 19.87 -33.05
C ALA A 241 10.88 20.05 -31.50
N PRO A 242 11.52 21.13 -30.98
CA PRO A 242 11.39 21.63 -29.60
C PRO A 242 9.94 21.86 -29.10
N ARG A 243 8.99 21.98 -30.03
CA ARG A 243 7.55 22.15 -29.74
C ARG A 243 6.96 20.93 -29.02
N GLN A 244 7.34 19.71 -29.41
CA GLN A 244 6.78 18.51 -28.81
C GLN A 244 7.30 18.30 -27.38
N LEU A 245 8.60 18.57 -27.15
CA LEU A 245 9.19 18.58 -25.81
C LEU A 245 8.46 19.55 -24.87
N ARG A 246 8.19 20.77 -25.33
CA ARG A 246 7.44 21.76 -24.55
C ARG A 246 6.03 21.28 -24.22
N GLN A 247 5.33 20.66 -25.16
CA GLN A 247 3.98 20.14 -24.93
C GLN A 247 3.98 19.00 -23.90
N ASP A 248 4.91 18.06 -24.00
CA ASP A 248 5.04 16.95 -23.05
C ASP A 248 5.38 17.45 -21.64
N LEU A 249 6.31 18.42 -21.53
CA LEU A 249 6.68 19.01 -20.24
C LEU A 249 5.52 19.78 -19.61
N VAL A 250 4.80 20.61 -20.38
CA VAL A 250 3.62 21.34 -19.90
C VAL A 250 2.54 20.36 -19.46
N GLN A 251 2.32 19.27 -20.20
CA GLN A 251 1.35 18.23 -19.82
C GLN A 251 1.74 17.56 -18.51
N LEU A 252 3.01 17.19 -18.33
CA LEU A 252 3.52 16.58 -17.11
C LEU A 252 3.32 17.52 -15.92
N LEU A 253 3.80 18.76 -16.02
CA LEU A 253 3.68 19.75 -14.93
C LEU A 253 2.22 20.06 -14.58
N ARG A 254 1.36 20.23 -15.59
CA ARG A 254 -0.08 20.45 -15.39
C ARG A 254 -0.71 19.27 -14.66
N ASN A 255 -0.41 18.04 -15.06
CA ASN A 255 -1.00 16.84 -14.47
C ASN A 255 -0.50 16.63 -13.03
N LEU A 256 0.78 16.87 -12.75
CA LEU A 256 1.33 16.83 -11.39
C LEU A 256 0.72 17.93 -10.50
N ALA A 257 0.59 19.15 -11.02
CA ALA A 257 -0.06 20.25 -10.30
C ALA A 257 -1.53 19.90 -9.99
N LEU A 258 -2.26 19.31 -10.94
CA LEU A 258 -3.64 18.90 -10.73
C LEU A 258 -3.76 17.80 -9.68
N ILE A 259 -2.85 16.80 -9.69
CA ILE A 259 -2.80 15.78 -8.64
C ILE A 259 -2.56 16.42 -7.28
N ALA A 260 -1.56 17.29 -7.17
CA ALA A 260 -1.19 17.94 -5.92
C ALA A 260 -2.31 18.83 -5.37
N VAL A 261 -2.91 19.68 -6.21
CA VAL A 261 -3.99 20.60 -5.81
C VAL A 261 -5.22 19.82 -5.33
N VAL A 262 -5.66 18.81 -6.09
CA VAL A 262 -6.82 18.01 -5.70
C VAL A 262 -6.55 17.20 -4.44
N PHE A 263 -5.35 16.64 -4.30
CA PHE A 263 -4.95 15.91 -3.11
C PHE A 263 -4.95 16.82 -1.87
N VAL A 264 -4.29 17.99 -1.92
CA VAL A 264 -4.21 18.93 -0.80
C VAL A 264 -5.59 19.50 -0.46
N ALA A 265 -6.40 19.86 -1.46
CA ALA A 265 -7.78 20.30 -1.24
C ALA A 265 -8.61 19.19 -0.56
N GLY A 266 -8.46 17.94 -1.00
CA GLY A 266 -9.13 16.79 -0.37
C GLY A 266 -8.63 16.48 1.05
N LEU A 267 -7.35 16.72 1.35
CA LEU A 267 -6.76 16.49 2.67
C LEU A 267 -7.05 17.63 3.66
N THR A 268 -7.66 18.72 3.20
CA THR A 268 -7.92 19.92 4.01
C THR A 268 -8.65 19.64 5.32
N PRO A 269 -9.67 18.76 5.44
CA PRO A 269 -10.28 18.43 6.72
C PRO A 269 -9.30 17.90 7.77
N ILE A 270 -8.37 17.02 7.38
CA ILE A 270 -7.33 16.50 8.28
C ILE A 270 -6.35 17.62 8.63
N LEU A 271 -5.85 18.34 7.62
CA LEU A 271 -4.89 19.44 7.82
C LEU A 271 -5.46 20.56 8.70
N ALA A 272 -6.73 20.91 8.56
CA ALA A 272 -7.40 21.92 9.37
C ALA A 272 -7.47 21.54 10.86
N ASN A 273 -7.46 20.24 11.17
CA ASN A 273 -7.40 19.75 12.55
C ASN A 273 -5.96 19.54 13.03
N MET A 274 -4.98 19.29 12.16
CA MET A 274 -3.58 19.12 12.56
C MET A 274 -2.83 20.46 12.73
N LEU A 275 -3.00 21.39 11.79
CA LEU A 275 -2.17 22.60 11.69
C LEU A 275 -2.23 23.50 12.94
N PRO A 276 -3.37 23.72 13.61
CA PRO A 276 -3.40 24.52 14.84
C PRO A 276 -2.49 23.98 15.94
N ASP A 277 -2.53 22.67 16.20
CA ASP A 277 -1.70 22.02 17.21
C ASP A 277 -0.22 22.04 16.80
N MET A 278 0.09 21.80 15.51
CA MET A 278 1.46 21.90 15.00
C MET A 278 2.03 23.32 15.11
N HIS A 279 1.19 24.35 14.95
CA HIS A 279 1.62 25.74 15.12
C HIS A 279 1.86 26.10 16.59
N ALA A 280 1.06 25.53 17.50
CA ALA A 280 1.17 25.80 18.94
C ALA A 280 2.34 25.05 19.60
N GLU A 281 2.45 23.75 19.32
CA GLU A 281 3.38 22.84 20.01
C GLU A 281 4.65 22.53 19.17
N GLY A 282 4.66 22.93 17.90
CA GLY A 282 5.74 22.61 16.98
C GLY A 282 5.65 21.18 16.45
N ASP A 283 6.82 20.55 16.23
CA ASP A 283 6.91 19.24 15.60
C ASP A 283 7.05 18.12 16.62
N PHE A 284 5.91 17.50 16.94
CA PHE A 284 5.78 16.35 17.82
C PHE A 284 5.39 15.07 17.04
N LEU A 285 5.55 15.07 15.71
CA LEU A 285 5.16 13.93 14.87
C LEU A 285 6.01 12.69 15.08
N VAL A 286 7.22 12.82 15.64
CA VAL A 286 8.11 11.71 15.97
C VAL A 286 9.09 12.13 17.05
N GLU A 287 9.30 11.24 18.02
CA GLU A 287 10.37 11.34 19.00
C GLU A 287 11.50 10.38 18.62
N GLY A 288 12.73 10.89 18.54
CA GLY A 288 13.89 10.13 18.09
C GLY A 288 13.67 9.49 16.70
N GLY A 289 14.01 8.20 16.58
CA GLY A 289 13.75 7.42 15.37
C GLY A 289 12.35 6.81 15.28
N GLY A 290 11.48 7.03 16.27
CA GLY A 290 10.12 6.51 16.29
C GLY A 290 9.98 4.99 16.30
N PHE A 291 11.00 4.26 16.77
CA PHE A 291 11.12 2.79 16.68
C PHE A 291 11.34 2.25 15.25
N ALA A 292 11.77 3.08 14.30
CA ALA A 292 12.07 2.63 12.94
C ALA A 292 13.05 1.45 12.91
N ASP A 293 14.04 1.41 13.81
CA ASP A 293 15.02 0.31 13.92
C ASP A 293 14.37 -1.05 14.23
N VAL A 294 13.22 -1.04 14.92
CA VAL A 294 12.47 -2.22 15.32
C VAL A 294 11.51 -2.66 14.21
N PHE A 295 10.87 -1.73 13.51
CA PHE A 295 9.89 -2.04 12.46
C PHE A 295 10.49 -2.09 11.05
N SER A 296 11.82 -2.19 10.96
CA SER A 296 12.57 -2.37 9.71
C SER A 296 12.54 -3.81 9.24
N ALA A 297 12.54 -4.01 7.93
CA ALA A 297 12.72 -5.34 7.35
C ALA A 297 14.15 -5.83 7.58
N ASP A 298 14.27 -7.08 8.02
CA ASP A 298 15.56 -7.75 8.07
C ASP A 298 15.86 -8.41 6.71
N LEU A 299 17.10 -8.35 6.24
CA LEU A 299 17.48 -8.97 4.96
C LEU A 299 17.20 -10.48 4.95
N ALA A 300 17.40 -11.18 6.07
CA ALA A 300 17.10 -12.60 6.19
C ALA A 300 15.59 -12.88 6.03
N GLY A 301 14.74 -11.90 6.39
CA GLY A 301 13.29 -11.96 6.22
C GLY A 301 12.83 -12.04 4.76
N TYR A 302 13.67 -11.65 3.80
CA TYR A 302 13.35 -11.80 2.37
C TYR A 302 13.59 -13.20 1.83
N ALA A 303 14.52 -13.94 2.44
CA ALA A 303 14.90 -15.28 2.01
C ALA A 303 14.01 -16.38 2.63
N LEU A 304 13.35 -16.09 3.74
CA LEU A 304 12.59 -17.05 4.53
C LEU A 304 11.08 -16.81 4.38
N PRO A 305 10.22 -17.81 4.66
CA PRO A 305 8.77 -17.59 4.73
C PRO A 305 8.40 -16.94 6.07
N THR A 306 7.30 -16.19 6.13
CA THR A 306 6.83 -15.60 7.39
C THR A 306 6.60 -16.66 8.48
N GLN A 307 6.69 -16.29 9.76
CA GLN A 307 6.33 -17.18 10.87
C GLN A 307 4.92 -17.77 10.79
N LEU A 308 4.01 -17.14 10.04
CA LEU A 308 2.63 -17.61 9.82
C LEU A 308 2.52 -18.65 8.70
N HIS A 309 3.62 -19.05 8.07
CA HIS A 309 3.58 -20.05 7.01
C HIS A 309 3.18 -21.41 7.60
N PRO A 310 2.16 -22.10 7.06
CA PRO A 310 1.55 -23.27 7.71
C PRO A 310 2.50 -24.45 7.92
N LEU A 311 3.45 -24.65 7.00
CA LEU A 311 4.42 -25.76 7.07
C LEU A 311 5.79 -25.36 7.67
N LEU A 312 6.29 -24.16 7.34
CA LEU A 312 7.66 -23.73 7.61
C LEU A 312 7.77 -22.69 8.73
N GLY A 313 6.63 -22.17 9.23
CA GLY A 313 6.60 -21.11 10.23
C GLY A 313 7.32 -21.49 11.52
N ASN A 314 7.15 -22.73 12.00
CA ASN A 314 7.83 -23.24 13.19
C ASN A 314 9.36 -23.25 13.08
N ILE A 315 9.91 -23.45 11.88
CA ILE A 315 11.36 -23.41 11.66
C ILE A 315 11.85 -21.98 11.84
N VAL A 316 11.11 -21.02 11.30
CA VAL A 316 11.42 -19.59 11.39
C VAL A 316 11.32 -19.09 12.82
N VAL A 317 10.24 -19.42 13.53
CA VAL A 317 10.08 -19.06 14.95
C VAL A 317 11.23 -19.61 15.79
N ARG A 318 11.61 -20.88 15.60
CA ARG A 318 12.75 -21.48 16.32
C ARG A 318 14.08 -20.85 15.96
N ALA A 319 14.29 -20.49 14.69
CA ALA A 319 15.52 -19.86 14.24
C ALA A 319 15.63 -18.39 14.67
N SER A 320 14.50 -17.76 15.02
CA SER A 320 14.46 -16.34 15.36
C SER A 320 14.78 -16.00 16.81
N ASP A 321 14.62 -16.95 17.72
CA ASP A 321 14.73 -16.72 19.18
C ASP A 321 13.94 -15.47 19.64
N ASP A 322 12.84 -15.14 18.95
CA ASP A 322 12.07 -13.89 19.04
C ASP A 322 11.65 -13.50 20.48
N SER A 323 11.61 -14.48 21.38
CA SER A 323 11.21 -14.30 22.78
C SER A 323 12.30 -13.70 23.69
N ALA A 324 13.56 -13.55 23.25
CA ALA A 324 14.61 -13.01 24.11
C ALA A 324 15.66 -12.18 23.36
N LEU A 325 16.09 -11.09 24.00
CA LEU A 325 17.33 -10.40 23.63
C LEU A 325 18.49 -11.38 23.83
N GLN A 326 19.29 -11.56 22.77
CA GLN A 326 20.49 -12.37 22.83
C GLN A 326 21.58 -11.69 23.69
N PRO A 327 22.56 -12.43 24.23
CA PRO A 327 23.65 -11.87 25.03
C PRO A 327 24.47 -10.80 24.31
N ASP A 328 24.48 -10.81 22.98
CA ASP A 328 25.13 -9.80 22.13
C ASP A 328 24.25 -8.57 21.84
N GLY A 329 23.06 -8.50 22.45
CA GLY A 329 22.10 -7.41 22.32
C GLY A 329 21.22 -7.50 21.06
N THR A 330 21.32 -8.56 20.27
CA THR A 330 20.50 -8.74 19.07
C THR A 330 19.16 -9.39 19.35
N GLN A 331 18.18 -9.10 18.49
CA GLN A 331 16.87 -9.75 18.51
C GLN A 331 16.27 -9.72 17.11
N TRP A 332 15.99 -10.89 16.54
CA TRP A 332 15.34 -11.01 15.23
C TRP A 332 13.82 -11.14 15.41
N GLN A 333 13.12 -10.00 15.34
CA GLN A 333 11.70 -9.89 15.67
C GLN A 333 10.79 -10.28 14.49
N VAL A 334 10.59 -11.57 14.31
CA VAL A 334 9.75 -12.11 13.23
C VAL A 334 8.26 -11.83 13.41
N ASN A 335 7.84 -11.39 14.61
CA ASN A 335 6.47 -11.01 14.94
C ASN A 335 6.11 -9.53 14.71
N LYS A 336 7.06 -8.65 14.38
CA LYS A 336 6.80 -7.21 14.18
C LYS A 336 6.93 -6.71 12.74
N GLY A 337 6.77 -7.61 11.78
CA GLY A 337 6.83 -7.25 10.36
C GLY A 337 8.25 -7.07 9.82
N GLN A 338 9.28 -7.48 10.57
CA GLN A 338 10.65 -7.57 10.06
C GLN A 338 10.82 -8.68 9.01
N HIS A 339 9.88 -9.63 8.96
CA HIS A 339 9.87 -10.75 8.04
C HIS A 339 9.01 -10.45 6.81
N LEU A 340 9.61 -9.87 5.77
CA LEU A 340 8.95 -9.59 4.50
C LEU A 340 9.40 -10.56 3.41
N THR A 341 8.57 -11.54 3.04
CA THR A 341 8.87 -12.39 1.88
C THR A 341 8.05 -11.95 0.67
N LEU A 342 8.72 -11.86 -0.48
CA LEU A 342 8.07 -11.68 -1.79
C LEU A 342 7.63 -13.02 -2.40
N GLY A 343 8.01 -14.13 -1.76
CA GLY A 343 7.92 -15.48 -2.31
C GLY A 343 9.00 -15.72 -3.37
N ILE A 344 9.75 -16.83 -3.24
CA ILE A 344 10.85 -17.18 -4.15
C ILE A 344 10.36 -17.26 -5.60
N LEU A 345 9.17 -17.82 -5.83
CA LEU A 345 8.57 -17.91 -7.16
C LEU A 345 8.23 -16.53 -7.73
N GLY A 346 7.61 -15.64 -6.93
CA GLY A 346 7.25 -14.30 -7.36
C GLY A 346 8.49 -13.48 -7.73
N LEU A 347 9.52 -13.52 -6.88
CA LEU A 347 10.80 -12.87 -7.14
C LEU A 347 11.50 -13.45 -8.38
N GLY A 348 11.52 -14.78 -8.54
CA GLY A 348 12.09 -15.46 -9.70
C GLY A 348 11.40 -15.05 -11.00
N LEU A 349 10.07 -14.96 -11.00
CA LEU A 349 9.28 -14.49 -12.14
C LEU A 349 9.56 -13.01 -12.45
N ALA A 350 9.67 -12.16 -11.43
CA ALA A 350 10.01 -10.75 -11.61
C ALA A 350 11.41 -10.55 -12.22
N ILE A 351 12.40 -11.30 -11.74
CA ILE A 351 13.77 -11.29 -12.29
C ILE A 351 13.77 -11.79 -13.74
N ALA A 352 13.09 -12.90 -14.02
CA ALA A 352 12.96 -13.43 -15.38
C ALA A 352 12.25 -12.43 -16.31
N GLY A 353 11.19 -11.78 -15.84
CA GLY A 353 10.48 -10.71 -16.55
C GLY A 353 11.39 -9.52 -16.86
N ALA A 354 12.14 -9.05 -15.86
CA ALA A 354 13.10 -7.96 -16.03
C ALA A 354 14.19 -8.31 -17.03
N TRP A 355 14.73 -9.53 -16.96
CA TRP A 355 15.77 -10.00 -17.88
C TRP A 355 15.28 -10.14 -19.32
N THR A 356 14.13 -10.77 -19.51
CA THR A 356 13.53 -11.00 -20.85
C THR A 356 13.15 -9.69 -21.52
N HIS A 357 12.66 -8.72 -20.76
CA HIS A 357 12.21 -7.43 -21.27
C HIS A 357 13.21 -6.28 -21.03
N ARG A 358 14.48 -6.58 -20.69
CA ARG A 358 15.53 -5.58 -20.37
C ARG A 358 15.80 -4.51 -21.42
N ARG A 359 15.38 -4.73 -22.68
CA ARG A 359 15.46 -3.74 -23.76
C ARG A 359 14.35 -2.70 -23.72
N ARG A 360 13.31 -2.89 -22.90
CA ARG A 360 12.20 -1.96 -22.73
C ARG A 360 12.54 -0.97 -21.62
N ARG A 361 12.35 0.32 -21.89
CA ARG A 361 12.63 1.40 -20.93
C ARG A 361 11.82 1.22 -19.63
N TRP A 362 10.52 1.05 -19.75
CA TRP A 362 9.62 0.90 -18.58
C TRP A 362 9.92 -0.32 -17.70
N THR A 363 10.64 -1.33 -18.19
CA THR A 363 11.14 -2.42 -17.32
C THR A 363 12.11 -1.87 -16.28
N TRP A 364 13.01 -0.98 -16.66
CA TRP A 364 13.96 -0.37 -15.74
C TRP A 364 13.32 0.63 -14.77
N PHE A 365 12.19 1.26 -15.14
CA PHE A 365 11.39 2.02 -14.19
C PHE A 365 10.91 1.13 -13.04
N TRP A 366 10.30 -0.03 -13.36
CA TRP A 366 9.78 -0.95 -12.35
C TRP A 366 10.90 -1.58 -11.52
N VAL A 367 12.03 -1.93 -12.12
CA VAL A 367 13.23 -2.39 -11.39
C VAL A 367 13.73 -1.30 -10.43
N ALA A 368 13.80 -0.04 -10.87
CA ALA A 368 14.22 1.07 -10.02
C ALA A 368 13.21 1.35 -8.90
N ALA A 369 11.90 1.33 -9.19
CA ALA A 369 10.86 1.49 -8.17
C ALA A 369 10.91 0.36 -7.13
N ALA A 370 11.01 -0.90 -7.57
CA ALA A 370 11.19 -2.04 -6.68
C ALA A 370 12.46 -1.90 -5.83
N ALA A 371 13.59 -1.49 -6.42
CA ALA A 371 14.83 -1.28 -5.69
C ALA A 371 14.70 -0.17 -4.64
N VAL A 372 14.10 0.98 -4.98
CA VAL A 372 13.88 2.09 -4.04
C VAL A 372 12.99 1.65 -2.88
N PHE A 373 11.84 1.02 -3.14
CA PHE A 373 10.95 0.58 -2.08
C PHE A 373 11.53 -0.56 -1.25
N PHE A 374 12.29 -1.47 -1.85
CA PHE A 374 13.06 -2.48 -1.12
C PHE A 374 14.06 -1.83 -0.17
N LEU A 375 14.89 -0.90 -0.64
CA LEU A 375 15.86 -0.20 0.21
C LEU A 375 15.20 0.61 1.32
N LEU A 376 14.03 1.18 1.07
CA LEU A 376 13.25 1.87 2.10
C LEU A 376 12.70 0.90 3.15
N THR A 377 12.37 -0.35 2.78
CA THR A 377 11.91 -1.35 3.78
C THR A 377 12.98 -1.71 4.80
N LEU A 378 14.26 -1.66 4.42
CA LEU A 378 15.38 -2.01 5.30
C LEU A 378 15.57 -0.99 6.43
N GLY A 379 14.88 0.15 6.36
CA GLY A 379 14.90 1.15 7.41
C GLY A 379 16.22 1.91 7.52
N PRO A 380 16.52 2.51 8.69
CA PRO A 380 17.65 3.41 8.85
C PRO A 380 19.00 2.67 8.93
N SER A 381 19.05 1.40 9.32
CA SER A 381 20.24 0.57 9.24
C SER A 381 19.90 -0.81 8.69
N VAL A 382 20.77 -1.35 7.85
CA VAL A 382 20.57 -2.68 7.25
C VAL A 382 20.85 -3.73 8.31
N ARG A 383 19.92 -4.67 8.49
CA ARG A 383 20.02 -5.75 9.46
C ARG A 383 20.06 -7.12 8.80
N TRP A 384 20.77 -8.05 9.43
CA TRP A 384 20.84 -9.46 9.06
C TRP A 384 20.63 -10.32 10.30
N MET A 385 19.54 -11.08 10.33
CA MET A 385 19.15 -11.94 11.46
C MET A 385 19.19 -11.20 12.80
N GLY A 386 18.69 -9.97 12.84
CA GLY A 386 18.65 -9.13 14.05
C GLY A 386 19.93 -8.31 14.29
N HIS A 387 21.06 -8.66 13.67
CA HIS A 387 22.31 -7.91 13.79
C HIS A 387 22.30 -6.66 12.91
N ASP A 388 22.63 -5.50 13.48
CA ASP A 388 22.90 -4.29 12.71
C ASP A 388 24.26 -4.43 12.00
N THR A 389 24.26 -4.30 10.68
CA THR A 389 25.47 -4.42 9.85
C THR A 389 26.32 -3.15 9.84
N GLY A 390 25.83 -2.05 10.41
CA GLY A 390 26.45 -0.72 10.34
C GLY A 390 26.25 0.00 9.00
N ILE A 391 25.68 -0.66 7.99
CA ILE A 391 25.41 -0.06 6.68
C ILE A 391 24.19 0.87 6.80
N PRO A 392 24.32 2.17 6.48
CA PRO A 392 23.20 3.10 6.56
C PRO A 392 22.16 2.77 5.49
N GLY A 393 20.89 2.70 5.89
CA GLY A 393 19.77 2.45 4.99
C GLY A 393 19.19 3.74 4.38
N LEU A 394 18.52 3.58 3.23
CA LEU A 394 17.96 4.71 2.46
C LEU A 394 16.89 5.48 3.24
N PHE A 395 16.21 4.82 4.19
CA PHE A 395 15.15 5.40 4.98
C PHE A 395 15.60 6.57 5.87
N ARG A 396 16.90 6.68 6.21
CA ARG A 396 17.43 7.84 6.97
C ARG A 396 17.14 9.17 6.27
N LEU A 397 17.07 9.17 4.94
CA LEU A 397 16.68 10.36 4.18
C LEU A 397 15.25 10.82 4.51
N LEU A 398 14.32 9.87 4.72
CA LEU A 398 12.93 10.17 5.05
C LEU A 398 12.76 10.67 6.48
N GLN A 399 13.59 10.19 7.41
CA GLN A 399 13.57 10.64 8.82
C GLN A 399 13.95 12.12 9.00
N ASN A 400 14.63 12.71 8.01
CA ASN A 400 15.01 14.12 8.03
C ASN A 400 14.03 15.03 7.29
N LEU A 401 13.03 14.46 6.61
CA LEU A 401 12.07 15.24 5.83
C LEU A 401 10.81 15.55 6.67
N PRO A 402 10.36 16.82 6.72
CA PRO A 402 9.12 17.20 7.40
C PRO A 402 7.94 16.37 6.89
N PHE A 403 7.00 16.04 7.79
CA PHE A 403 5.86 15.14 7.57
C PHE A 403 6.22 13.67 7.25
N LEU A 404 7.26 13.41 6.45
CA LEU A 404 7.70 12.05 6.11
C LEU A 404 8.35 11.33 7.28
N LYS A 405 9.03 12.06 8.16
CA LYS A 405 9.61 11.51 9.40
C LYS A 405 8.58 10.95 10.37
N GLY A 406 7.31 11.35 10.23
CA GLY A 406 6.19 10.74 10.97
C GLY A 406 5.91 9.29 10.54
N ASN A 407 6.46 8.84 9.41
CA ASN A 407 6.43 7.44 9.04
C ASN A 407 7.54 6.70 9.77
N ARG A 408 7.16 5.79 10.68
CA ARG A 408 8.09 5.15 11.61
C ARG A 408 8.25 3.63 11.39
N TYR A 409 7.59 3.07 10.37
CA TYR A 409 7.50 1.63 10.14
C TYR A 409 8.01 1.30 8.73
N PRO A 410 9.34 1.25 8.52
CA PRO A 410 9.93 1.05 7.20
C PRO A 410 9.41 -0.19 6.47
N SER A 411 9.17 -1.30 7.18
CA SER A 411 8.64 -2.54 6.59
C SER A 411 7.31 -2.37 5.84
N ARG A 412 6.50 -1.33 6.15
CA ARG A 412 5.23 -1.06 5.45
C ARG A 412 5.43 -0.63 3.99
N PHE A 413 6.62 -0.14 3.62
CA PHE A 413 6.96 0.13 2.21
C PHE A 413 6.91 -1.14 1.34
N SER A 414 6.83 -2.34 1.95
CA SER A 414 6.59 -3.61 1.26
C SER A 414 5.38 -3.58 0.34
N VAL A 415 4.35 -2.78 0.65
CA VAL A 415 3.14 -2.68 -0.17
C VAL A 415 3.46 -2.07 -1.53
N MET A 416 4.30 -1.03 -1.58
CA MET A 416 4.75 -0.43 -2.84
C MET A 416 5.78 -1.30 -3.56
N LEU A 417 6.62 -2.02 -2.80
CA LEU A 417 7.52 -3.03 -3.36
C LEU A 417 6.71 -4.11 -4.09
N LEU A 418 5.65 -4.63 -3.48
CA LEU A 418 4.78 -5.63 -4.08
C LEU A 418 4.07 -5.12 -5.33
N VAL A 419 3.58 -3.88 -5.35
CA VAL A 419 3.02 -3.29 -6.59
C VAL A 419 4.07 -3.16 -7.68
N SER A 420 5.33 -2.90 -7.32
CA SER A 420 6.41 -2.76 -8.30
C SER A 420 6.92 -4.10 -8.84
N VAL A 421 6.79 -5.17 -8.06
CA VAL A 421 7.19 -6.53 -8.41
C VAL A 421 6.09 -7.27 -9.18
N ALA A 422 4.82 -7.01 -8.86
CA ALA A 422 3.64 -7.51 -9.57
C ALA A 422 3.51 -6.92 -10.98
#